data_AF-A0A9W5N8M4-F1
#
_entry.id   AF-A0A9W5N8M4-F1
#
_cell.length_a   1.000
_cell.length_b   1.000
_cell.length_c   1.000
_cell.angle_alpha   90.00
_cell.angle_beta   90.00
_cell.angle_gamma   90.00
#
_symmetry.space_group_name_H-M   'P 1'
#
loop_
_entity.id
_entity.type
_entity.pdbx_description
1 polymer ?
#
loop_
_entity_poly.entity_id
_entity_poly.type
_entity_poly.pdbx_seq_one_letter_code
_entity_poly.pdbx_strand_id
1 'polypeptide(L)' 'MNYPYLSSEISKIIMSAERPEFNLSQLYEASSNDQKIEFVCALIGKVIEQDRMLRGKFNKR' A
#
# COMPACT_ATOMS: atom_id res chain seq x y z
N MET A 1 -2.26 14.23 -0.68
CA MET A 1 -3.03 13.46 -1.69
C MET A 1 -4.35 13.09 -1.04
N ASN A 2 -5.30 12.42 -1.72
CA ASN A 2 -6.40 11.80 -0.97
C ASN A 2 -6.10 10.31 -0.77
N TYR A 3 -6.38 9.79 0.42
CA TYR A 3 -6.09 8.40 0.82
C TYR A 3 -6.60 7.34 -0.18
N PRO A 4 -7.83 7.44 -0.75
CA PRO A 4 -8.32 6.45 -1.72
C PRO A 4 -7.48 6.36 -2.99
N TYR A 5 -6.97 7.50 -3.46
CA TYR A 5 -6.11 7.56 -4.64
C TYR A 5 -4.76 6.88 -4.35
N LEU A 6 -4.15 7.23 -3.21
CA LEU A 6 -2.85 6.68 -2.81
C LEU A 6 -2.89 5.17 -2.59
N SER A 7 -3.98 4.71 -1.97
CA SER A 7 -4.25 3.28 -1.76
C SER A 7 -4.38 2.51 -3.08
N SER A 8 -5.02 3.10 -4.09
CA SER A 8 -5.12 2.51 -5.44
C SER A 8 -3.76 2.42 -6.14
N GLU A 9 -2.97 3.48 -6.08
CA GLU A 9 -1.63 3.51 -6.69
C GLU A 9 -0.68 2.51 -6.03
N ILE A 10 -0.67 2.44 -4.69
CA ILE A 10 0.08 1.41 -3.95
C ILE A 10 -0.34 0.00 -4.38
N SER A 11 -1.64 -0.26 -4.51
CA SER A 11 -2.14 -1.55 -5.01
C SER A 11 -1.63 -1.88 -6.41
N LYS A 12 -1.62 -0.92 -7.33
CA LYS A 12 -1.08 -1.13 -8.68
C LYS A 12 0.39 -1.49 -8.61
N ILE A 13 1.19 -0.72 -7.89
CA ILE A 13 2.64 -0.96 -7.76
C ILE A 13 2.91 -2.36 -7.21
N ILE A 14 2.23 -2.75 -6.12
CA ILE A 14 2.39 -4.09 -5.51
C ILE A 14 2.03 -5.21 -6.49
N MET A 15 1.01 -5.02 -7.34
CA MET A 15 0.54 -6.07 -8.24
C MET A 15 1.29 -6.13 -9.58
N SER A 16 1.91 -5.05 -10.03
CA SER A 16 2.45 -4.94 -11.39
C SER A 16 3.95 -4.73 -11.49
N ALA A 17 4.61 -4.29 -10.41
CA ALA A 17 6.05 -4.01 -10.46
C ALA A 17 6.87 -5.29 -10.25
N GLU A 18 7.96 -5.44 -11.00
CA GLU A 18 8.96 -6.48 -10.77
C GLU A 18 9.65 -6.32 -9.40
N ARG A 19 9.81 -5.07 -8.96
CA ARG A 19 10.41 -4.68 -7.68
C ARG A 19 9.56 -3.60 -6.98
N PRO A 20 8.38 -3.97 -6.44
CA PRO A 20 7.45 -3.01 -5.85
C PRO A 20 8.06 -2.21 -4.71
N GLU A 21 8.99 -2.80 -3.94
CA GLU A 21 9.70 -2.13 -2.85
C GLU A 21 10.53 -0.93 -3.31
N PHE A 22 11.15 -1.02 -4.49
CA PHE A 22 11.94 0.07 -5.06
C PHE A 22 11.03 1.23 -5.48
N ASN A 23 9.96 0.93 -6.21
CA ASN A 23 9.00 1.93 -6.70
C ASN A 23 8.27 2.63 -5.54
N LEU A 24 7.88 1.88 -4.50
CA LEU A 24 7.26 2.45 -3.30
C LEU A 24 8.23 3.37 -2.53
N SER A 25 9.51 2.99 -2.45
CA SER A 25 10.54 3.82 -1.82
C SER A 25 10.76 5.13 -2.59
N GLN A 26 10.80 5.07 -3.92
CA GLN A 26 10.90 6.28 -4.77
C GLN A 26 9.68 7.19 -4.61
N LEU A 27 8.47 6.61 -4.59
CA LEU A 27 7.23 7.37 -4.42
C LEU A 27 7.16 8.03 -3.04
N TYR A 28 7.61 7.33 -1.99
CA TYR A 28 7.77 7.91 -0.66
C TYR A 28 8.75 9.08 -0.65
N GLU A 29 9.95 8.90 -1.24
CA GLU A 29 10.95 9.98 -1.26
C GLU A 29 10.55 11.20 -2.09
N ALA A 30 9.76 10.99 -3.15
CA ALA A 30 9.21 12.08 -3.96
C ALA A 30 8.03 12.81 -3.28
N SER A 31 7.47 12.26 -2.20
CA SER A 31 6.33 12.84 -1.48
C SER A 31 6.76 13.97 -0.54
N SER A 32 5.89 14.97 -0.35
CA SER A 32 6.12 15.99 0.68
C SER A 32 6.04 15.40 2.10
N ASN A 33 6.57 16.11 3.11
CA ASN A 33 6.53 15.64 4.50
C ASN A 33 5.11 15.28 4.99
N ASP A 34 4.11 16.09 4.65
CA ASP A 34 2.72 15.82 5.01
C ASP A 34 2.18 14.56 4.30
N GLN A 35 2.57 14.37 3.04
CA GLN A 35 2.16 13.21 2.23
C GLN A 35 2.88 11.93 2.66
N LYS A 36 4.09 12.02 3.19
CA LYS A 36 4.84 10.85 3.71
C LYS A 36 4.06 10.16 4.83
N ILE A 37 3.37 10.91 5.69
CA ILE A 37 2.52 10.35 6.75
C ILE A 37 1.30 9.63 6.13
N GLU A 38 0.60 10.28 5.19
CA GLU A 38 -0.54 9.68 4.47
C GLU A 38 -0.12 8.38 3.75
N PHE A 39 1.08 8.36 3.17
CA PHE A 39 1.67 7.23 2.48
C PHE A 39 1.91 6.03 3.39
N VAL A 40 2.56 6.27 4.54
CA VAL A 40 2.80 5.22 5.54
C VAL A 40 1.47 4.66 6.07
N CYS A 41 0.50 5.53 6.35
CA CYS A 41 -0.84 5.10 6.75
C CYS A 41 -1.51 4.21 5.69
N ALA A 42 -1.40 4.56 4.40
CA ALA A 42 -1.93 3.75 3.31
C ALA A 42 -1.24 2.38 3.18
N LEU A 43 0.08 2.32 3.36
CA LEU A 43 0.82 1.05 3.40
C LEU A 43 0.37 0.15 4.54
N ILE A 44 0.26 0.68 5.76
CA ILE A 44 -0.24 -0.07 6.93
C ILE A 44 -1.66 -0.56 6.68
N GLY A 45 -2.54 0.30 6.14
CA GLY A 45 -3.89 -0.08 5.75
C GLY A 45 -3.92 -1.27 4.79
N LYS A 46 -3.01 -1.32 3.81
CA LYS A 46 -2.89 -2.45 2.88
C LYS A 46 -2.39 -3.74 3.52
N VAL A 47 -1.44 -3.67 4.44
CA VAL A 47 -1.01 -4.85 5.21
C VAL A 47 -2.18 -5.44 5.99
N ILE A 48 -2.96 -4.60 6.68
CA ILE A 48 -4.16 -5.04 7.43
C ILE A 48 -5.21 -5.64 6.50
N GLU A 49 -5.47 -5.03 5.34
CA GLU A 49 -6.41 -5.55 4.34
C GLU A 49 -5.98 -6.93 3.85
N GLN A 50 -4.70 -7.11 3.49
CA GLN A 50 -4.18 -8.40 3.03
C GLN A 50 -4.23 -9.47 4.12
N ASP A 51 -3.86 -9.14 5.37
CA ASP A 51 -3.96 -10.07 6.50
C ASP A 51 -5.42 -10.53 6.70
N ARG A 52 -6.38 -9.59 6.68
CA ARG A 52 -7.82 -9.92 6.76
C ARG A 52 -8.27 -10.83 5.63
N MET A 53 -7.84 -10.56 4.39
CA MET A 53 -8.18 -11.39 3.23
C MET A 53 -7.60 -12.81 3.36
N LEU A 54 -6.36 -12.94 3.83
CA LEU A 54 -5.72 -14.23 4.06
C LEU A 54 -6.47 -15.00 5.15
N ARG A 55 -6.71 -14.38 6.31
CA ARG A 55 -7.48 -14.99 7.41
C ARG A 55 -8.89 -15.39 6.99
N GLY A 56 -9.59 -14.54 6.23
CA GLY A 56 -10.91 -14.85 5.69
C GLY A 56 -10.93 -16.01 4.70
N LYS A 57 -9.82 -16.25 3.98
CA LYS A 57 -9.64 -17.43 3.12
C LYS A 57 -9.33 -18.70 3.93
N PHE A 58 -8.57 -18.58 5.02
CA PHE A 58 -8.19 -19.73 5.86
C PHE A 58 -9.29 -20.19 6.83
N ASN A 59 -10.19 -19.31 7.27
CA ASN A 59 -11.32 -19.65 8.16
C ASN A 59 -12.53 -20.28 7.44
N LYS A 60 -12.46 -20.52 6.13
CA LYS A 60 -13.52 -21.20 5.34
C LYS A 60 -13.25 -22.70 5.12
N ARG A 61 -12.40 -23.32 5.95
CA ARG A 61 -12.12 -24.76 5.92
C ARG A 61 -12.74 -25.45 7.13
#